data_AF-A0AA89LKM7-F1
#
_entry.id   AF-A0AA89LKM7-F1
#
_cell.length_a   1.000
_cell.length_b   1.000
_cell.length_c   1.000
_cell.angle_alpha   90.00
_cell.angle_beta   90.00
_cell.angle_gamma   90.00
#
_symmetry.space_group_name_H-M   'P 1'
#
loop_
_entity.id
_entity.type
_entity.pdbx_description
1 polymer ?
#
loop_
_entity_poly.entity_id
_entity_poly.type
_entity_poly.pdbx_seq_one_letter_code
_entity_poly.pdbx_strand_id
1 'polypeptide(L)' 'MRQQFRTNLPEQDDLHPLSVQLKDDKWHVFDASTGGWSKEGFDSYKQAEAVAREIKHQQKVNAAARVLELANKKEAA' A
#
# COMPACT_ATOMS: atom_id res chain seq x y z
N MET A 1 -9.77 -33.57 -19.87
CA MET A 1 -8.49 -33.05 -19.35
C MET A 1 -8.58 -31.52 -19.33
N ARG A 2 -8.92 -30.90 -18.19
CA ARG A 2 -8.98 -29.44 -18.07
C ARG A 2 -7.58 -28.95 -17.71
N GLN A 3 -6.89 -28.35 -18.68
CA GLN A 3 -5.67 -27.58 -18.41
C GLN A 3 -6.05 -26.47 -17.42
N GLN A 4 -5.67 -26.62 -16.16
CA GLN A 4 -5.70 -25.53 -15.20
C GLN A 4 -4.64 -24.55 -15.66
N PHE A 5 -5.04 -23.51 -16.38
CA PHE A 5 -4.20 -22.34 -16.55
C PHE A 5 -3.97 -21.79 -15.14
N ARG A 6 -2.82 -22.15 -14.55
CA ARG A 6 -2.22 -21.38 -13.47
C ARG A 6 -1.90 -20.03 -14.09
N THR A 7 -2.89 -19.16 -14.09
CA THR A 7 -2.65 -17.75 -14.28
C THR A 7 -1.72 -17.37 -13.14
N ASN A 8 -0.43 -17.24 -13.43
CA ASN A 8 0.49 -16.45 -12.64
C ASN A 8 0.02 -14.99 -12.72
N LEU A 9 -1.22 -14.71 -12.27
CA LEU A 9 -1.58 -13.35 -11.95
C LEU A 9 -0.56 -12.94 -10.89
N PRO A 10 0.20 -11.85 -11.08
CA PRO A 10 0.85 -11.23 -9.94
C PRO A 10 -0.24 -11.06 -8.88
N GLU A 11 0.02 -11.58 -7.68
CA GLU A 11 -0.86 -11.40 -6.52
C GLU A 11 -1.39 -9.97 -6.57
N GLN A 12 -2.72 -9.84 -6.61
CA GLN A 12 -3.40 -8.56 -6.76
C GLN A 12 -2.63 -7.52 -5.97
N ASP A 13 -2.04 -6.58 -6.71
CA ASP A 13 -1.27 -5.46 -6.19
C ASP A 13 -1.94 -5.01 -4.89
N ASP A 14 -1.21 -5.13 -3.77
CA ASP A 14 -1.63 -4.84 -2.40
C ASP A 14 -1.84 -3.32 -2.24
N LEU A 15 -2.65 -2.75 -3.14
CA LEU A 15 -3.15 -1.40 -3.15
C LEU A 15 -4.28 -1.33 -2.14
N HIS A 16 -3.95 -1.62 -0.89
CA HIS A 16 -4.84 -1.36 0.22
C HIS A 16 -5.36 0.08 0.10
N PRO A 17 -6.68 0.30 0.14
CA PRO A 17 -7.22 1.62 -0.09
C PRO A 17 -6.82 2.55 1.05
N LEU A 18 -5.89 3.46 0.76
CA LEU A 18 -5.68 4.65 1.57
C LEU A 18 -6.88 5.58 1.36
N SER A 19 -7.50 6.00 2.45
CA SER A 19 -8.61 6.96 2.41
C SER A 19 -8.33 8.13 3.32
N VAL A 20 -8.71 9.32 2.88
CA VAL A 20 -8.64 10.54 3.68
C VAL A 20 -10.03 10.82 4.20
N GLN A 21 -10.20 10.88 5.52
CA GLN A 21 -11.50 11.03 6.17
C GLN A 21 -11.42 12.07 7.29
N LEU A 22 -12.50 12.82 7.49
CA LEU A 22 -12.62 13.75 8.60
C LEU A 22 -13.03 12.99 9.86
N LYS A 23 -12.31 13.18 10.96
CA LYS A 23 -12.56 12.56 12.27
C LYS A 23 -12.25 13.58 13.38
N ASP A 24 -13.19 13.79 14.29
CA ASP A 24 -13.03 14.68 15.46
C ASP A 24 -12.43 16.07 15.09
N ASP A 25 -12.95 16.68 14.02
CA ASP A 25 -12.53 17.96 13.43
C ASP A 25 -11.18 17.99 12.70
N LYS A 26 -10.49 16.85 12.58
CA LYS A 26 -9.22 16.74 11.83
C LYS A 26 -9.31 15.76 10.68
N TRP A 27 -8.55 16.00 9.63
CA TRP A 27 -8.40 15.06 8.53
C TRP A 27 -7.40 13.98 8.92
N HIS A 28 -7.76 12.72 8.74
CA HIS A 28 -6.90 11.58 8.98
C HIS A 28 -6.74 10.75 7.72
N VAL A 29 -5.62 10.04 7.63
CA VAL A 29 -5.40 9.00 6.62
C VAL A 29 -5.70 7.66 7.27
N PHE A 30 -6.62 6.90 6.71
CA PHE A 30 -6.82 5.50 7.06
C PHE A 30 -6.06 4.61 6.08
N ASP A 31 -5.23 3.73 6.63
CA ASP A 31 -4.45 2.76 5.88
C ASP A 31 -4.99 1.35 6.14
N ALA A 32 -5.68 0.80 5.15
CA ALA A 32 -6.25 -0.54 5.23
C ALA A 32 -5.17 -1.66 5.25
N SER A 33 -3.92 -1.36 4.89
CA SER A 33 -2.82 -2.34 4.94
C SER A 33 -2.39 -2.65 6.37
N THR A 34 -2.45 -1.64 7.22
CA THR A 34 -2.08 -1.73 8.63
C THR A 34 -3.30 -1.80 9.54
N GLY A 35 -4.50 -1.55 9.00
CA GLY A 35 -5.74 -1.38 9.78
C GLY A 35 -5.72 -0.13 10.66
N GLY A 36 -4.80 0.81 10.36
CA GLY A 36 -4.45 1.92 11.23
C GLY A 36 -4.91 3.27 10.69
N TRP A 37 -5.20 4.18 11.62
CA TRP A 37 -5.32 5.61 11.34
C TRP A 37 -3.96 6.29 11.45
N SER A 38 -3.79 7.40 10.73
CA SER A 38 -2.67 8.29 10.93
C SER A 38 -2.60 8.72 12.40
N LYS A 39 -1.38 8.65 12.97
CA LYS A 39 -1.13 9.01 14.37
C LYS A 39 -1.52 10.45 14.67
N GLU A 40 -1.33 11.33 13.69
CA GLU A 40 -1.66 12.74 13.76
C GLU A 40 -2.82 13.04 12.82
N GLY A 41 -3.67 13.97 13.25
CA GLY A 41 -4.73 14.56 12.44
C GLY A 41 -4.25 15.88 11.83
N PHE A 42 -4.65 16.11 10.59
CA PHE A 42 -4.27 17.27 9.78
C PHE A 42 -5.39 18.31 9.76
N ASP A 43 -5.04 19.59 9.75
CA ASP A 43 -6.04 20.67 9.76
C ASP A 43 -6.72 20.84 8.40
N SER A 44 -6.15 20.28 7.33
CA SER A 44 -6.69 20.38 5.99
C SER A 44 -6.65 19.05 5.23
N TYR A 45 -7.65 18.86 4.37
CA TYR A 45 -7.71 17.72 3.44
C TYR A 45 -6.44 17.62 2.59
N LYS A 46 -5.90 18.75 2.11
CA LYS A 46 -4.70 18.77 1.25
C LYS A 46 -3.45 18.21 1.95
N GLN A 47 -3.28 18.51 3.24
CA GLN A 47 -2.16 17.96 4.03
C GLN A 47 -2.32 16.45 4.20
N ALA A 48 -3.52 15.99 4.57
CA ALA A 48 -3.79 14.56 4.69
C ALA A 48 -3.62 13.82 3.34
N GLU A 49 -4.04 14.43 2.22
CA GLU A 49 -3.87 13.85 0.89
C GLU A 49 -2.39 13.76 0.50
N ALA A 50 -1.58 14.78 0.79
CA ALA A 50 -0.14 14.75 0.53
C ALA A 50 0.53 13.60 1.27
N VAL A 51 0.18 13.39 2.55
CA VAL A 51 0.68 12.28 3.35
C VAL A 51 0.19 10.93 2.81
N ALA A 52 -1.08 10.82 2.43
CA ALA A 52 -1.60 9.60 1.81
C ALA A 52 -0.84 9.25 0.51
N ARG A 53 -0.48 10.24 -0.31
CA ARG A 53 0.33 10.04 -1.52
C ARG A 53 1.74 9.54 -1.20
N GLU A 54 2.37 10.09 -0.16
CA GLU A 54 3.69 9.66 0.30
C GLU A 54 3.68 8.21 0.81
N ILE A 55 2.70 7.85 1.65
CA ILE A 55 2.52 6.48 2.13
C ILE A 55 2.35 5.52 0.95
N LYS A 56 1.50 5.87 -0.01
CA LYS A 56 1.29 5.07 -1.22
C LYS A 56 2.57 4.91 -2.04
N HIS A 57 3.37 5.97 -2.17
CA HIS A 57 4.65 5.89 -2.85
C HIS A 57 5.60 4.94 -2.14
N GLN A 58 5.73 5.05 -0.82
CA GLN A 58 6.60 4.18 -0.03
C GLN A 58 6.16 2.71 -0.09
N GLN A 59 4.85 2.44 -0.05
CA GLN A 59 4.30 1.09 -0.23
C GLN A 59 4.76 0.47 -1.57
N LYS A 60 4.72 1.24 -2.66
CA LYS A 60 5.20 0.79 -3.97
C LYS A 60 6.71 0.55 -4.00
N VAL A 61 7.50 1.44 -3.41
CA VAL A 61 8.96 1.27 -3.31
C VAL A 61 9.30 0.00 -2.53
N ASN A 62 8.63 -0.24 -1.40
CA ASN A 62 8.84 -1.42 -0.58
C ASN A 62 8.41 -2.70 -1.31
N ALA A 63 7.29 -2.68 -2.04
CA ALA A 63 6.86 -3.80 -2.86
C ALA A 63 7.89 -4.14 -3.94
N ALA A 64 8.42 -3.13 -4.64
CA ALA A 64 9.46 -3.33 -5.64
C ALA A 64 10.75 -3.91 -5.03
N ALA A 65 11.17 -3.41 -3.86
CA ALA A 65 12.33 -3.94 -3.14
C ALA A 65 12.15 -5.42 -2.78
N ARG A 66 10.97 -5.82 -2.29
CA ARG A 66 10.67 -7.23 -1.97
C ARG A 66 10.74 -8.14 -3.20
N VAL A 67 10.28 -7.67 -4.36
CA VAL A 67 10.37 -8.43 -5.62
C VAL A 67 11.83 -8.64 -6.01
N LEU A 68 12.68 -7.61 -5.90
CA LEU A 68 14.11 -7.72 -6.15
C LEU A 68 14.81 -8.69 -5.19
N GLU A 69 14.50 -8.62 -3.89
CA GLU A 69 15.03 -9.56 -2.90
C GLU A 69 14.64 -11.02 -3.22
N LEU A 70 13.38 -11.25 -3.62
CA LEU A 70 12.90 -12.57 -3.99
C LEU A 70 13.59 -13.09 -5.26
N ALA A 71 13.82 -12.23 -6.25
CA ALA A 71 14.55 -12.59 -7.47
C ALA A 71 15.99 -13.01 -7.15
N ASN A 72 16.72 -12.19 -6.35
CA ASN A 72 18.08 -12.49 -5.94
C ASN A 72 18.19 -13.81 -5.15
N LYS A 73 17.22 -14.11 -4.27
CA LYS A 73 17.17 -15.38 -3.53
C LYS A 73 16.94 -16.59 -4.45
N LYS A 74 16.23 -16.43 -5.56
CA LYS A 74 16.01 -17.50 -6.54
C LYS A 74 17.22 -17.74 -7.45
N GLU A 75 18.00 -16.71 -7.75
CA GLU A 75 19.25 -16.87 -8.52
C GLU A 75 20.41 -17.42 -7.68
N ALA A 76 20.37 -17.24 -6.36
CA ALA A 76 21.36 -17.77 -5.43
C ALA A 76 21.06 -19.19 -4.92
N ALA A 77 19.92 -19.78 -5.30
CA ALA A 77 19.47 -21.13 -4.89
C ALA A 77 19.59 -22.13 -6.05
#